data_AF-A0A7J3X5P4-F1
#
_entry.id   AF-A0A7J3X5P4-F1
#
_cell.length_a   1.000
_cell.length_b   1.000
_cell.length_c   1.000
_cell.angle_alpha   90.00
_cell.angle_beta   90.00
_cell.angle_gamma   90.00
#
_symmetry.space_group_name_H-M   'P 1'
#
loop_
_entity.id
_entity.type
_entity.pdbx_description
1 polymer ?
#
loop_
_entity_poly.entity_id
_entity_poly.type
_entity_poly.pdbx_seq_one_letter_code
_entity_poly.pdbx_strand_id
1 'polypeptide(L)'
;MYKVLVRAKKDADAVRAALRTFYEGWGVEVATLGGVRGYEDFRDALLRAVDPGRFNIVLLGREDAGKMQLEEEMPLNVAFSLVPRERVRNARLTTIREAIERGRAKIRNTARWKGAYVLGRCEGLDLGVEPHPAYDVFLLLGERAVELVSEHLGTELEGPLLLVRKMGGEHDVYAGPSLVGRLRVPDSGRVSGERLGEQAEGTSVERLLAENERVLESLERVSASLLERVGREYDTVVVP
;
A
#
# COMPACT_ATOMS: atom_id res chain seq x y z
N MET A 1 0.33 -3.24 15.00
CA MET A 1 -0.15 -2.61 13.74
C MET A 1 -0.44 -3.66 12.66
N TYR A 2 0.50 -4.55 12.35
CA TYR A 2 0.31 -5.55 11.28
C TYR A 2 -0.07 -6.94 11.81
N LYS A 3 -0.69 -7.74 10.94
CA LYS A 3 -0.92 -9.18 11.09
C LYS A 3 -0.53 -9.87 9.78
N VAL A 4 0.32 -10.89 9.86
CA VAL A 4 0.72 -11.70 8.71
C VAL A 4 -0.07 -13.01 8.72
N LEU A 5 -0.78 -13.27 7.63
CA LEU A 5 -1.60 -14.45 7.42
C LEU A 5 -0.89 -15.37 6.44
N VAL A 6 -0.77 -16.64 6.80
CA VAL A 6 -0.15 -17.67 5.96
C VAL A 6 -0.97 -18.94 5.95
N ARG A 7 -0.81 -19.73 4.90
CA ARG A 7 -1.62 -20.94 4.72
C ARG A 7 -1.45 -21.94 5.87
N ALA A 8 -0.22 -22.35 6.20
CA ALA A 8 0.03 -23.46 7.13
C ALA A 8 0.99 -23.10 8.29
N LYS A 9 0.99 -23.94 9.34
CA LYS A 9 1.84 -23.77 10.53
C LYS A 9 3.33 -23.63 10.19
N LYS A 10 3.86 -24.48 9.30
CA LYS A 10 5.27 -24.43 8.90
C LYS A 10 5.65 -23.12 8.19
N ASP A 11 4.70 -22.51 7.47
CA ASP A 11 4.91 -21.19 6.86
C ASP A 11 4.92 -20.11 7.94
N ALA A 12 4.04 -20.21 8.95
CA ALA A 12 4.01 -19.29 10.07
C ALA A 12 5.30 -19.34 10.89
N ASP A 13 5.89 -20.52 11.08
CA ASP A 13 7.16 -20.66 11.79
C ASP A 13 8.30 -19.96 11.05
N ALA A 14 8.34 -20.06 9.72
CA ALA A 14 9.31 -19.34 8.88
C ALA A 14 9.10 -17.82 8.91
N VAL A 15 7.84 -17.36 8.88
CA VAL A 15 7.51 -15.93 9.03
C VAL A 15 7.92 -15.41 10.40
N ARG A 16 7.61 -16.13 11.49
CA ARG A 16 8.03 -15.75 12.84
C ARG A 16 9.54 -15.67 12.98
N ALA A 17 10.28 -16.59 12.32
CA ALA A 17 11.74 -16.51 12.29
C ALA A 17 12.21 -15.22 11.60
N ALA A 18 11.63 -14.87 10.44
CA ALA A 18 11.98 -13.62 9.75
C ALA A 18 11.62 -12.38 10.59
N LEU A 19 10.45 -12.36 11.23
CA LEU A 19 10.03 -11.26 12.09
C LEU A 19 10.95 -11.07 13.30
N ARG A 20 11.38 -12.15 13.95
CA ARG A 20 12.38 -12.08 15.04
C ARG A 20 13.71 -11.49 14.57
N THR A 21 14.12 -11.74 13.32
CA THR A 21 15.39 -11.24 12.79
C THR A 21 15.33 -9.78 12.36
N PHE A 22 14.20 -9.33 11.78
CA PHE A 22 14.14 -8.03 11.09
C PHE A 22 13.16 -7.02 11.69
N TYR A 23 12.22 -7.45 12.53
CA TYR A 23 11.14 -6.62 13.09
C TYR A 23 10.89 -6.96 14.57
N GLU A 24 11.96 -7.24 15.31
CA GLU A 24 11.86 -7.48 16.74
C GLU A 24 11.24 -6.25 17.44
N GLY A 25 10.30 -6.50 18.36
CA GLY A 25 9.57 -5.43 19.06
C GLY A 25 8.42 -4.76 18.30
N TRP A 26 8.22 -5.04 17.01
CA TRP A 26 7.16 -4.37 16.22
C TRP A 26 5.73 -4.86 16.50
N GLY A 27 5.57 -5.90 17.33
CA GLY A 27 4.25 -6.44 17.67
C GLY A 27 3.46 -6.99 16.47
N VAL A 28 4.16 -7.49 15.45
CA VAL A 28 3.54 -8.11 14.26
C VAL A 28 2.99 -9.49 14.63
N GLU A 29 1.68 -9.66 14.47
CA GLU A 29 1.01 -10.93 14.74
C GLU A 29 1.18 -11.89 13.55
N VAL A 30 1.27 -13.20 13.82
CA VAL A 30 1.29 -14.23 12.76
C VAL A 30 0.22 -15.27 13.02
N ALA A 31 -0.73 -15.39 12.10
CA ALA A 31 -1.81 -16.38 12.16
C ALA A 31 -1.81 -17.30 10.94
N THR A 32 -2.37 -18.50 11.12
CA THR A 32 -2.48 -19.52 10.08
C THR A 32 -3.91 -19.62 9.58
N LEU A 33 -4.07 -20.03 8.32
CA LEU A 33 -5.37 -20.33 7.70
C LEU A 33 -5.71 -21.84 7.80
N GLY A 34 -5.15 -22.54 8.78
CA GLY A 34 -5.45 -23.97 9.02
C GLY A 34 -4.90 -24.96 7.98
N GLY A 35 -4.07 -24.52 7.02
CA GLY A 35 -3.49 -25.39 6.00
C GLY A 35 -4.43 -25.74 4.83
N VAL A 36 -5.58 -25.05 4.74
CA VAL A 36 -6.58 -25.22 3.67
C VAL A 36 -5.95 -25.08 2.28
N ARG A 37 -6.42 -25.90 1.33
CA ARG A 37 -5.87 -25.97 -0.04
C ARG A 37 -6.85 -25.44 -1.09
N GLY A 38 -8.13 -25.72 -0.91
CA GLY A 38 -9.20 -25.26 -1.79
C GLY A 38 -9.29 -23.74 -1.82
N TYR A 39 -9.78 -23.21 -2.94
CA TYR A 39 -9.94 -21.77 -3.13
C TYR A 39 -10.99 -21.20 -2.17
N GLU A 40 -12.19 -21.79 -2.13
CA GLU A 40 -13.29 -21.38 -1.24
C GLU A 40 -12.93 -21.54 0.24
N ASP A 41 -12.39 -22.69 0.64
CA ASP A 41 -11.96 -22.90 2.03
C ASP A 41 -10.90 -21.88 2.47
N PHE A 42 -10.02 -21.49 1.55
CA PHE A 42 -9.02 -20.46 1.80
C PHE A 42 -9.64 -19.08 1.96
N ARG A 43 -10.59 -18.71 1.08
CA ARG A 43 -11.35 -17.47 1.17
C ARG A 43 -12.07 -17.35 2.50
N ASP A 44 -12.78 -18.40 2.91
CA ASP A 44 -13.53 -18.44 4.17
C ASP A 44 -12.62 -18.40 5.40
N ALA A 45 -11.51 -19.15 5.37
CA ALA A 45 -10.52 -19.09 6.44
C ALA A 45 -9.88 -17.71 6.54
N LEU A 46 -9.62 -17.06 5.41
CA LEU A 46 -9.06 -15.72 5.34
C LEU A 46 -10.03 -14.69 5.93
N LEU A 47 -11.29 -14.67 5.50
CA LEU A 47 -12.31 -13.75 6.03
C LEU A 47 -12.48 -13.85 7.55
N ARG A 48 -12.40 -15.05 8.11
CA ARG A 48 -12.43 -15.27 9.58
C ARG A 48 -11.16 -14.79 10.29
N ALA A 49 -10.01 -14.81 9.61
CA ALA A 49 -8.72 -14.49 10.21
C ALA A 49 -8.34 -13.01 10.11
N VAL A 50 -8.93 -12.27 9.16
CA VAL A 50 -8.72 -10.83 8.98
C VAL A 50 -9.12 -10.08 10.25
N ASP A 51 -8.19 -9.27 10.77
CA ASP A 51 -8.44 -8.38 11.89
C ASP A 51 -8.74 -6.96 11.36
N PRO A 52 -9.95 -6.41 11.55
CA PRO A 52 -10.29 -5.07 11.07
C PRO A 52 -9.52 -3.95 11.79
N GLY A 53 -8.92 -4.21 12.95
CA GLY A 53 -8.10 -3.27 13.71
C GLY A 53 -6.59 -3.38 13.42
N ARG A 54 -6.22 -4.05 12.33
CA ARG A 54 -4.84 -4.22 11.86
C ARG A 54 -4.75 -4.15 10.34
N PHE A 55 -3.55 -3.89 9.84
CA PHE A 55 -3.20 -4.16 8.45
C PHE A 55 -2.81 -5.63 8.29
N ASN A 56 -3.50 -6.34 7.41
CA ASN A 56 -3.37 -7.78 7.21
C ASN A 56 -2.57 -8.05 5.92
N ILE A 57 -1.46 -8.77 6.04
CA ILE A 57 -0.61 -9.14 4.91
C ILE A 57 -0.70 -10.65 4.70
N VAL A 58 -1.22 -11.08 3.56
CA VAL A 58 -1.33 -12.49 3.19
C VAL A 58 -0.09 -12.88 2.38
N LEU A 59 0.73 -13.79 2.91
CA LEU A 59 1.89 -14.32 2.17
C LEU A 59 1.56 -15.66 1.54
N LEU A 60 1.78 -15.74 0.23
CA LEU A 60 1.54 -16.94 -0.57
C LEU A 60 2.83 -17.43 -1.22
N GLY A 61 3.01 -18.75 -1.31
CA GLY A 61 3.99 -19.34 -2.23
C GLY A 61 3.43 -19.46 -3.64
N ARG A 62 4.27 -19.82 -4.61
CA ARG A 62 3.85 -20.03 -6.00
C ARG A 62 2.78 -21.12 -6.15
N GLU A 63 2.79 -22.14 -5.29
CA GLU A 63 1.76 -23.21 -5.31
C GLU A 63 0.34 -22.66 -5.07
N ASP A 64 0.25 -21.50 -4.42
CA ASP A 64 -1.01 -20.84 -4.07
C ASP A 64 -1.26 -19.56 -4.88
N ALA A 65 -0.46 -19.29 -5.93
CA ALA A 65 -0.51 -18.02 -6.67
C ALA A 65 -1.91 -17.70 -7.26
N GLY A 66 -2.68 -18.71 -7.67
CA GLY A 66 -4.05 -18.52 -8.16
C GLY A 66 -5.00 -17.89 -7.13
N LYS A 67 -4.67 -17.96 -5.83
CA LYS A 67 -5.45 -17.34 -4.75
C LYS A 67 -5.21 -15.83 -4.63
N MET A 68 -4.24 -15.26 -5.35
CA MET A 68 -3.99 -13.81 -5.37
C MET A 68 -5.22 -13.02 -5.84
N GLN A 69 -6.04 -13.60 -6.72
CA GLN A 69 -7.23 -12.94 -7.24
C GLN A 69 -8.28 -12.64 -6.16
N LEU A 70 -8.25 -13.33 -5.02
CA LEU A 70 -9.11 -13.05 -3.87
C LEU A 70 -8.88 -11.65 -3.29
N GLU A 71 -7.72 -11.05 -3.53
CA GLU A 71 -7.39 -9.76 -2.96
C GLU A 71 -8.43 -8.70 -3.29
N GLU A 72 -8.93 -8.64 -4.53
CA GLU A 72 -9.97 -7.68 -4.95
C GLU A 72 -11.28 -7.83 -4.16
N GLU A 73 -11.59 -9.02 -3.64
CA GLU A 73 -12.76 -9.30 -2.81
C GLU A 73 -12.53 -9.01 -1.32
N MET A 74 -11.27 -8.83 -0.89
CA MET A 74 -10.94 -8.64 0.52
C MET A 74 -11.05 -7.19 0.97
N PRO A 75 -11.32 -6.95 2.27
CA PRO A 75 -11.33 -5.60 2.86
C PRO A 75 -10.06 -4.78 2.57
N LEU A 76 -10.19 -3.46 2.55
CA LEU A 76 -9.12 -2.51 2.15
C LEU A 76 -7.82 -2.63 2.97
N ASN A 77 -7.93 -3.07 4.22
CA ASN A 77 -6.79 -3.31 5.11
C ASN A 77 -6.08 -4.65 4.85
N VAL A 78 -6.41 -5.38 3.78
CA VAL A 78 -5.78 -6.63 3.38
C VAL A 78 -4.96 -6.45 2.11
N ALA A 79 -3.71 -6.92 2.13
CA ALA A 79 -2.85 -6.97 0.95
C ALA A 79 -2.21 -8.35 0.80
N PHE A 80 -2.14 -8.84 -0.44
CA PHE A 80 -1.48 -10.10 -0.76
C PHE A 80 -0.08 -9.84 -1.29
N SER A 81 0.85 -10.72 -0.94
CA SER A 81 2.23 -10.67 -1.44
C SER A 81 2.76 -12.06 -1.72
N LEU A 82 3.20 -12.26 -2.96
CA LEU A 82 3.77 -13.52 -3.41
C LEU A 82 5.23 -13.63 -2.96
N VAL A 83 5.58 -14.77 -2.39
CA VAL A 83 6.94 -15.20 -2.13
C VAL A 83 7.43 -15.99 -3.35
N PRO A 84 8.60 -15.66 -3.95
CA PRO A 84 9.08 -16.27 -5.19
C PRO A 84 9.66 -17.69 -4.97
N ARG A 85 8.96 -18.52 -4.21
CA ARG A 85 9.27 -19.93 -3.91
C ARG A 85 7.98 -20.72 -3.88
N GLU A 86 8.09 -22.04 -4.05
CA GLU A 86 6.92 -22.93 -4.06
C GLU A 86 6.02 -22.74 -2.84
N ARG A 87 6.64 -22.67 -1.65
CA ARG A 87 6.00 -22.43 -0.35
C ARG A 87 6.74 -21.32 0.38
N VAL A 88 6.04 -20.58 1.23
CA VAL A 88 6.63 -19.52 2.06
C VAL A 88 7.80 -20.07 2.89
N ARG A 89 7.63 -21.24 3.53
CA ARG A 89 8.68 -21.89 4.32
C ARG A 89 9.96 -22.27 3.56
N ASN A 90 9.92 -22.30 2.23
CA ASN A 90 11.08 -22.63 1.40
C ASN A 90 11.95 -21.38 1.11
N ALA A 91 11.50 -20.19 1.50
CA ALA A 91 12.21 -18.95 1.26
C ALA A 91 13.23 -18.65 2.35
N ARG A 92 14.31 -17.95 1.96
CA ARG A 92 15.25 -17.36 2.92
C ARG A 92 14.54 -16.27 3.72
N LEU A 93 15.00 -16.00 4.94
CA LEU A 93 14.40 -14.98 5.80
C LEU A 93 14.34 -13.61 5.12
N THR A 94 15.38 -13.23 4.35
CA THR A 94 15.41 -11.97 3.59
C THR A 94 14.34 -11.89 2.51
N THR A 95 14.06 -13.00 1.81
CA THR A 95 13.00 -13.07 0.81
C THR A 95 11.61 -12.97 1.46
N ILE A 96 11.43 -13.55 2.65
CA ILE A 96 10.19 -13.39 3.43
C ILE A 96 10.02 -11.94 3.86
N ARG A 97 11.09 -11.30 4.36
CA ARG A 97 11.13 -9.88 4.71
C ARG A 97 10.71 -9.00 3.51
N GLU A 98 11.31 -9.23 2.34
CA GLU A 98 10.95 -8.51 1.11
C GLU A 98 9.47 -8.68 0.73
N ALA A 99 8.90 -9.88 0.91
CA ALA A 99 7.49 -10.12 0.66
C ALA A 99 6.59 -9.36 1.65
N ILE A 100 6.97 -9.31 2.94
CA ILE A 100 6.27 -8.51 3.95
C ILE A 100 6.32 -7.02 3.56
N GLU A 101 7.50 -6.50 3.20
CA GLU A 101 7.65 -5.11 2.78
C GLU A 101 6.84 -4.78 1.52
N ARG A 102 6.78 -5.67 0.53
CA ARG A 102 5.88 -5.49 -0.63
C ARG A 102 4.41 -5.44 -0.22
N GLY A 103 3.99 -6.29 0.72
CA GLY A 103 2.63 -6.26 1.26
C GLY A 103 2.31 -4.93 1.95
N ARG A 104 3.23 -4.41 2.76
CA ARG A 104 3.12 -3.08 3.40
C ARG A 104 3.08 -1.97 2.35
N ALA A 105 3.95 -2.04 1.34
CA ALA A 105 4.01 -1.08 0.26
C ALA A 105 2.69 -1.03 -0.53
N LYS A 106 2.10 -2.18 -0.81
CA LYS A 106 0.81 -2.28 -1.51
C LYS A 106 -0.31 -1.54 -0.76
N ILE A 107 -0.38 -1.69 0.56
CA ILE A 107 -1.36 -0.96 1.40
C ILE A 107 -1.17 0.56 1.29
N ARG A 108 0.06 1.05 1.19
CA ARG A 108 0.38 2.49 1.14
C ARG A 108 0.28 3.10 -0.26
N ASN A 109 0.63 2.33 -1.28
CA ASN A 109 0.94 2.85 -2.61
C ASN A 109 -0.09 2.48 -3.69
N THR A 110 -1.09 1.66 -3.36
CA THR A 110 -2.18 1.42 -4.30
C THR A 110 -3.01 2.68 -4.46
N ALA A 111 -3.11 3.16 -5.70
CA ALA A 111 -3.99 4.25 -6.08
C ALA A 111 -4.72 3.93 -7.38
N ARG A 112 -6.02 4.24 -7.41
CA ARG A 112 -6.88 4.08 -8.59
C ARG A 112 -7.56 5.40 -8.93
N TRP A 113 -7.99 5.52 -10.19
CA TRP A 113 -8.79 6.65 -10.68
C TRP A 113 -10.24 6.24 -10.88
N LYS A 114 -11.15 6.98 -10.25
CA LYS A 114 -12.60 6.86 -10.40
C LYS A 114 -13.26 8.24 -10.43
N GLY A 115 -12.79 9.09 -11.35
CA GLY A 115 -13.14 10.53 -11.39
C GLY A 115 -12.54 11.36 -10.25
N ALA A 116 -11.89 10.70 -9.29
CA ALA A 116 -10.93 11.24 -8.34
C ALA A 116 -9.91 10.14 -8.02
N TYR A 117 -8.79 10.51 -7.38
CA TYR A 117 -7.84 9.54 -6.86
C TYR A 117 -8.41 8.83 -5.63
N VAL A 118 -8.41 7.51 -5.64
CA VAL A 118 -8.73 6.67 -4.48
C VAL A 118 -7.45 6.00 -3.99
N LEU A 119 -7.05 6.27 -2.75
CA LEU A 119 -5.80 5.78 -2.13
C LEU A 119 -5.97 4.35 -1.58
N GLY A 120 -6.43 3.45 -2.43
CA GLY A 120 -6.64 2.05 -2.10
C GLY A 120 -7.25 1.28 -3.26
N ARG A 121 -7.63 0.03 -2.99
CA ARG A 121 -8.31 -0.82 -3.97
C ARG A 121 -9.77 -0.40 -4.10
N CYS A 122 -10.25 -0.22 -5.32
CA CYS A 122 -11.65 0.06 -5.63
C CYS A 122 -11.95 -0.27 -7.10
N GLU A 123 -13.21 -0.17 -7.52
CA GLU A 123 -13.52 -0.12 -8.96
C GLU A 123 -12.90 1.14 -9.59
N GLY A 124 -12.47 1.05 -10.85
CA GLY A 124 -11.85 2.16 -11.56
C GLY A 124 -10.55 1.77 -12.26
N LEU A 125 -9.88 2.76 -12.84
CA LEU A 125 -8.61 2.57 -13.55
C LEU A 125 -7.47 2.42 -12.54
N ASP A 126 -6.70 1.34 -12.66
CA ASP A 126 -5.44 1.20 -11.93
C ASP A 126 -4.37 2.11 -12.54
N LEU A 127 -3.76 2.97 -11.72
CA LEU A 127 -2.71 3.88 -12.20
C LEU A 127 -1.38 3.16 -12.48
N GLY A 128 -1.28 1.86 -12.17
CA GLY A 128 -0.12 1.03 -12.47
C GLY A 128 1.07 1.32 -11.56
N VAL A 129 0.85 1.92 -10.39
CA VAL A 129 1.90 2.22 -9.44
C VAL A 129 2.47 0.91 -8.88
N GLU A 130 3.76 0.69 -9.09
CA GLU A 130 4.44 -0.48 -8.54
C GLU A 130 4.41 -0.41 -7.00
N PRO A 131 3.99 -1.49 -6.30
CA PRO A 131 4.00 -1.57 -4.85
C PRO A 131 5.43 -1.81 -4.32
N HIS A 132 6.35 -0.92 -4.68
CA HIS A 132 7.74 -0.95 -4.26
C HIS A 132 7.89 -0.33 -2.86
N PRO A 133 8.60 -0.97 -1.90
CA PRO A 133 8.72 -0.48 -0.52
C PRO A 133 9.33 0.91 -0.36
N ALA A 134 10.16 1.32 -1.32
CA ALA A 134 10.82 2.61 -1.33
C ALA A 134 10.05 3.70 -2.11
N TYR A 135 8.85 3.38 -2.60
CA TYR A 135 7.97 4.37 -3.22
C TYR A 135 6.95 4.85 -2.20
N ASP A 136 6.46 6.07 -2.39
CA ASP A 136 5.35 6.63 -1.62
C ASP A 136 4.40 7.38 -2.54
N VAL A 137 3.11 7.11 -2.39
CA VAL A 137 2.04 7.84 -3.07
C VAL A 137 1.50 8.91 -2.14
N PHE A 138 1.37 10.13 -2.65
CA PHE A 138 0.75 11.23 -1.90
C PHE A 138 0.05 12.21 -2.84
N LEU A 139 -0.87 12.96 -2.26
CA LEU A 139 -1.63 13.97 -2.97
C LEU A 139 -0.95 15.33 -2.80
N LEU A 140 -0.93 16.10 -3.87
CA LEU A 140 -0.56 17.49 -3.85
C LEU A 140 -1.83 18.33 -3.97
N LEU A 141 -2.14 19.05 -2.89
CA LEU A 141 -3.36 19.83 -2.73
C LEU A 141 -3.04 21.32 -2.74
N GLY A 142 -4.01 22.12 -3.21
CA GLY A 142 -3.94 23.58 -3.21
C GLY A 142 -3.33 24.19 -4.47
N GLU A 143 -3.87 25.33 -4.88
CA GLU A 143 -3.55 26.01 -6.14
C GLU A 143 -2.05 26.30 -6.28
N ARG A 144 -1.42 26.85 -5.23
CA ARG A 144 0.01 27.19 -5.28
C ARG A 144 0.91 25.98 -5.53
N ALA A 145 0.53 24.83 -5.01
CA ALA A 145 1.33 23.61 -5.19
C ALA A 145 1.19 23.08 -6.64
N VAL A 146 -0.02 23.18 -7.21
CA VAL A 146 -0.28 22.84 -8.62
C VAL A 146 0.49 23.78 -9.55
N GLU A 147 0.44 25.09 -9.30
CA GLU A 147 1.18 26.10 -10.07
C GLU A 147 2.68 25.79 -10.13
N LEU A 148 3.31 25.45 -9.00
CA LEU A 148 4.74 25.11 -8.96
C LEU A 148 5.08 23.89 -9.81
N VAL A 149 4.21 22.87 -9.81
CA VAL A 149 4.39 21.69 -10.66
C VAL A 149 4.19 22.06 -12.13
N SER A 150 3.17 22.85 -12.44
CA SER A 150 2.91 23.38 -13.79
C SER A 150 4.09 24.16 -14.35
N GLU A 151 4.70 25.04 -13.56
CA GLU A 151 5.90 25.81 -13.93
C GLU A 151 7.07 24.88 -14.28
N HIS A 152 7.31 23.84 -13.47
CA HIS A 152 8.40 22.90 -13.70
C HIS A 152 8.16 21.95 -14.87
N LEU A 153 6.90 21.62 -15.18
CA LEU A 153 6.54 20.78 -16.32
C LEU A 153 6.28 21.59 -17.60
N GLY A 154 6.22 22.92 -17.51
CA GLY A 154 5.94 23.80 -18.65
C GLY A 154 4.54 23.57 -19.24
N THR A 155 3.55 23.23 -18.40
CA THR A 155 2.15 23.05 -18.82
C THR A 155 1.21 23.48 -17.71
N GLU A 156 0.08 24.07 -18.07
CA GLU A 156 -1.01 24.34 -17.12
C GLU A 156 -1.65 23.01 -16.71
N LEU A 157 -1.90 22.84 -15.41
CA LEU A 157 -2.52 21.67 -14.82
C LEU A 157 -3.60 22.13 -13.84
N GLU A 158 -4.63 21.30 -13.71
CA GLU A 158 -5.67 21.44 -12.69
C GLU A 158 -5.46 20.35 -11.62
N GLY A 159 -5.39 20.75 -10.36
CA GLY A 159 -5.30 19.81 -9.23
C GLY A 159 -6.67 19.36 -8.73
N PRO A 160 -6.72 18.49 -7.69
CA PRO A 160 -5.60 17.82 -7.02
C PRO A 160 -4.72 16.96 -7.93
N LEU A 161 -3.40 16.92 -7.65
CA LEU A 161 -2.46 16.04 -8.35
C LEU A 161 -2.08 14.86 -7.47
N LEU A 162 -1.70 13.74 -8.08
CA LEU A 162 -1.11 12.59 -7.39
C LEU A 162 0.37 12.48 -7.76
N LEU A 163 1.23 12.40 -6.75
CA LEU A 163 2.66 12.20 -6.92
C LEU A 163 3.04 10.79 -6.44
N VAL A 164 3.90 10.15 -7.21
CA VAL A 164 4.56 8.89 -6.82
C VAL A 164 6.04 9.19 -6.65
N ARG A 165 6.48 9.35 -5.41
CA ARG A 165 7.92 9.46 -5.10
C ARG A 165 8.58 8.11 -5.34
N LYS A 166 9.68 8.13 -6.07
CA LYS A 166 10.57 7.00 -6.34
C LYS A 166 11.97 7.27 -5.78
N MET A 167 12.85 6.30 -5.99
CA MET A 167 14.26 6.42 -5.62
C MET A 167 14.94 7.56 -6.39
N GLY A 168 15.97 8.16 -5.78
CA GLY A 168 16.80 9.17 -6.46
C GLY A 168 16.12 10.53 -6.66
N GLY A 169 15.06 10.83 -5.89
CA GLY A 169 14.35 12.11 -5.96
C GLY A 169 13.40 12.24 -7.16
N GLU A 170 13.14 11.15 -7.87
CA GLU A 170 12.17 11.15 -8.98
C GLU A 170 10.74 11.09 -8.45
N HIS A 171 9.86 11.88 -9.04
CA HIS A 171 8.44 11.92 -8.72
C HIS A 171 7.64 11.87 -10.02
N ASP A 172 6.91 10.78 -10.23
CA ASP A 172 5.92 10.76 -11.32
C ASP A 172 4.72 11.63 -10.91
N VAL A 173 4.26 12.46 -11.83
CA VAL A 173 3.15 13.39 -11.61
C VAL A 173 1.95 12.93 -12.44
N TYR A 174 0.87 12.62 -11.75
CA TYR A 174 -0.42 12.32 -12.34
C TYR A 174 -1.35 13.54 -12.20
N ALA A 175 -2.05 13.85 -13.28
CA ALA A 175 -3.16 14.79 -13.31
C ALA A 175 -4.36 14.07 -13.96
N GLY A 176 -5.42 13.86 -13.18
CA GLY A 176 -6.44 12.89 -13.55
C GLY A 176 -5.88 11.45 -13.67
N PRO A 177 -6.37 10.65 -14.62
CA PRO A 177 -5.82 9.31 -14.88
C PRO A 177 -4.46 9.33 -15.59
N SER A 178 -3.99 10.49 -16.06
CA SER A 178 -2.83 10.61 -16.95
C SER A 178 -1.53 10.82 -16.18
N LEU A 179 -0.49 10.08 -16.54
CA LEU A 179 0.90 10.42 -16.19
C LEU A 179 1.33 11.61 -17.05
N VAL A 180 1.32 12.82 -16.50
CA VAL A 180 1.55 14.06 -17.25
C VAL A 180 3.01 14.50 -17.26
N GLY A 181 3.80 14.05 -16.27
CA GLY A 181 5.20 14.42 -16.20
C GLY A 181 5.99 13.70 -15.11
N ARG A 182 7.26 14.05 -15.03
CA ARG A 182 8.18 13.59 -13.98
C ARG A 182 8.96 14.78 -13.44
N LEU A 183 8.97 14.94 -12.13
CA LEU A 183 9.85 15.87 -11.43
C LEU A 183 11.07 15.12 -10.92
N ARG A 184 12.22 15.80 -10.92
CA ARG A 184 13.43 15.36 -10.22
C ARG A 184 13.77 16.39 -9.18
N VAL A 185 13.70 15.98 -7.91
CA VAL A 185 14.00 16.78 -6.73
C VAL A 185 15.25 16.17 -6.08
N PRO A 186 16.45 16.63 -6.45
CA PRO A 186 17.69 16.09 -5.91
C PRO A 186 17.94 16.59 -4.48
N ASP A 187 18.74 15.85 -3.71
CA ASP A 187 19.18 16.27 -2.37
C ASP A 187 19.98 17.59 -2.41
N SER A 188 20.64 17.86 -3.53
CA SER A 188 21.37 19.10 -3.80
C SER A 188 21.20 19.53 -5.25
N GLY A 189 21.06 20.83 -5.50
CA GLY A 189 20.93 21.39 -6.85
C GLY A 189 19.54 21.96 -7.10
N ARG A 190 19.13 21.97 -8.38
CA ARG A 190 17.84 22.55 -8.80
C ARG A 190 16.84 21.44 -9.10
N VAL A 191 15.58 21.71 -8.79
CA VAL A 191 14.44 20.91 -9.25
C VAL A 191 14.30 21.06 -10.76
N SER A 192 13.98 19.96 -11.44
CA SER A 192 13.70 19.95 -12.88
C SER A 192 12.47 19.11 -13.18
N GLY A 193 11.73 19.46 -14.24
CA GLY A 193 10.59 18.68 -14.72
C GLY A 193 10.75 18.23 -16.17
N GLU A 194 10.15 17.08 -16.47
CA GLU A 194 10.00 16.52 -17.82
C GLU A 194 8.50 16.30 -18.08
N ARG A 195 7.98 16.89 -19.16
CA ARG A 195 6.60 16.66 -19.59
C ARG A 195 6.51 15.35 -20.36
N LEU A 196 5.58 14.50 -19.97
CA LEU A 196 5.36 13.17 -20.56
C LEU A 196 4.01 13.05 -21.27
N GLY A 197 3.05 13.92 -20.95
CA GLY A 197 1.71 13.88 -21.51
C GLY A 197 0.90 15.14 -21.26
N GLU A 198 -0.41 15.01 -21.46
CA GLU A 198 -1.39 16.06 -21.22
C GLU A 198 -2.42 15.57 -20.21
N GLN A 199 -3.00 16.51 -19.46
CA GLN A 199 -4.10 16.21 -18.56
C GLN A 199 -5.37 15.93 -19.37
N ALA A 200 -5.96 14.76 -19.16
CA ALA A 200 -7.22 14.39 -19.80
C ALA A 200 -8.44 14.80 -18.96
N GLU A 201 -8.32 14.73 -17.62
CA GLU A 201 -9.41 14.97 -16.69
C GLU A 201 -8.89 15.72 -15.45
N GLY A 202 -9.74 16.57 -14.86
CA GLY A 202 -9.53 17.19 -13.55
C GLY A 202 -10.37 16.52 -12.45
N THR A 203 -10.13 16.90 -11.20
CA THR A 203 -10.98 16.52 -10.07
C THR A 203 -11.00 17.62 -9.01
N SER A 204 -11.77 17.43 -7.94
CA SER A 204 -11.82 18.38 -6.83
C SER A 204 -11.50 17.70 -5.51
N VAL A 205 -11.18 18.48 -4.49
CA VAL A 205 -10.93 17.96 -3.15
C VAL A 205 -12.20 17.32 -2.57
N GLU A 206 -13.38 17.89 -2.82
CA GLU A 206 -14.67 17.37 -2.36
C GLU A 206 -14.93 15.99 -2.93
N ARG A 207 -14.69 15.79 -4.23
CA ARG A 207 -14.84 14.49 -4.88
C ARG A 207 -13.80 13.49 -4.38
N LEU A 208 -12.57 13.94 -4.16
CA LEU A 208 -11.52 13.11 -3.57
C LEU A 208 -11.93 12.61 -2.18
N LEU A 209 -12.45 13.47 -1.32
CA LEU A 209 -12.94 13.09 0.01
C LEU A 209 -14.10 12.09 -0.09
N ALA A 210 -15.07 12.36 -0.97
CA ALA A 210 -16.22 11.48 -1.17
C ALA A 210 -15.81 10.06 -1.64
N GLU A 211 -14.92 9.96 -2.61
CA GLU A 211 -14.48 8.65 -3.13
C GLU A 211 -13.54 7.90 -2.15
N ASN A 212 -12.91 8.60 -1.20
CA ASN A 212 -12.02 7.99 -0.20
C ASN A 212 -12.68 7.71 1.15
N GLU A 213 -13.97 8.00 1.35
CA GLU A 213 -14.66 7.83 2.65
C GLU A 213 -14.38 6.45 3.28
N ARG A 214 -14.58 5.36 2.52
CA ARG A 214 -14.32 3.99 2.99
C ARG A 214 -12.84 3.70 3.28
N VAL A 215 -11.94 4.31 2.52
CA VAL A 215 -10.48 4.17 2.75
C VAL A 215 -10.13 4.84 4.07
N LEU A 216 -10.60 6.07 4.27
CA LEU A 216 -10.37 6.85 5.49
C LEU A 216 -10.94 6.14 6.71
N GLU A 217 -12.18 5.63 6.65
CA GLU A 217 -12.79 4.83 7.73
C GLU A 217 -11.95 3.59 8.08
N SER A 218 -11.42 2.90 7.07
CA SER A 218 -10.56 1.74 7.29
C SER A 218 -9.24 2.11 7.95
N LEU A 219 -8.62 3.22 7.52
CA LEU A 219 -7.36 3.72 8.11
C LEU A 219 -7.57 4.22 9.54
N GLU A 220 -8.66 4.95 9.79
CA GLU A 220 -9.06 5.42 11.11
C GLU A 220 -9.25 4.24 12.06
N ARG A 221 -9.99 3.21 11.66
CA ARG A 221 -10.21 2.02 12.50
C ARG A 221 -8.91 1.34 12.92
N VAL A 222 -7.99 1.15 11.97
CA VAL A 222 -6.67 0.53 12.25
C VAL A 222 -5.83 1.43 13.16
N SER A 223 -5.87 2.75 12.93
CA SER A 223 -5.13 3.75 13.71
C SER A 223 -5.65 3.85 15.13
N ALA A 224 -6.97 3.96 15.32
CA ALA A 224 -7.62 3.96 16.63
C ALA A 224 -7.28 2.67 17.41
N SER A 225 -7.41 1.50 16.77
CA SER A 225 -7.05 0.22 17.37
C SER A 225 -5.57 0.14 17.77
N LEU A 226 -4.68 0.81 17.04
CA LEU A 226 -3.26 0.91 17.41
C LEU A 226 -3.08 1.81 18.63
N LEU A 227 -3.65 3.01 18.61
CA LEU A 227 -3.57 3.97 19.70
C LEU A 227 -4.15 3.40 21.00
N GLU A 228 -5.27 2.70 20.95
CA GLU A 228 -5.85 2.02 22.11
C GLU A 228 -4.94 0.93 22.70
N ARG A 229 -4.23 0.17 21.85
CA ARG A 229 -3.29 -0.86 22.34
C ARG A 229 -2.06 -0.24 22.98
N VAL A 230 -1.50 0.79 22.34
CA VAL A 230 -0.28 1.46 22.81
C VAL A 230 -0.59 2.30 24.07
N GLY A 231 -1.74 2.97 24.11
CA GLY A 231 -2.19 3.77 25.24
C GLY A 231 -2.43 2.98 26.54
N ARG A 232 -2.45 1.63 26.49
CA ARG A 232 -2.48 0.78 27.69
C ARG A 232 -1.13 0.67 28.39
N GLU A 233 -0.05 0.91 27.65
CA GLU A 233 1.33 0.74 28.12
C GLU A 233 2.06 2.09 28.22
N TYR A 234 1.64 3.09 27.43
CA TYR A 234 2.31 4.38 27.33
C TYR A 234 1.31 5.53 27.44
N ASP A 235 1.59 6.49 28.33
CA ASP A 235 0.79 7.73 28.46
C ASP A 235 1.14 8.78 27.39
N THR A 236 2.31 8.67 26.75
CA THR A 236 2.78 9.58 25.70
C THR A 236 3.41 8.76 24.57
N VAL A 237 2.96 9.02 23.35
CA VAL A 237 3.49 8.40 22.13
C VAL A 237 4.07 9.51 21.25
N VAL A 238 5.37 9.47 20.99
CA VAL A 238 6.03 10.37 20.04
C VAL A 238 6.14 9.63 18.72
N VAL A 239 5.45 10.14 17.70
CA VAL A 239 5.57 9.65 16.32
C VAL A 239 6.59 10.55 15.61
N PRO A 240 7.76 10.00 15.21
CA PRO A 240 8.80 10.77 14.52
C PRO A 240 8.40 11.15 13.09
#